data_AF-A0A2K9E5R1-F1
#
_entry.id   AF-A0A2K9E5R1-F1
#
_cell.length_a   1.000
_cell.length_b   1.000
_cell.length_c   1.000
_cell.angle_alpha   90.00
_cell.angle_beta   90.00
_cell.angle_gamma   90.00
#
_symmetry.space_group_name_H-M   'P 1'
#
loop_
_entity.id
_entity.type
_entity.pdbx_description
1 polymer ?
#
loop_
_entity_poly.entity_id
_entity_poly.type
_entity_poly.pdbx_seq_one_letter_code
_entity_poly.pdbx_strand_id
1 'polypeptide(L)' 'MNENTSNLERKIVEKNMLINSFDKHDDSQQTKIQDVEMELDGLLYQYYKMLGNKKD' A
#
# COMPACT_ATOMS: atom_id res chain seq x y z
N MET A 1 4.97 -7.91 -17.62
CA MET A 1 5.04 -7.51 -16.20
C MET A 1 5.41 -8.73 -15.39
N ASN A 2 6.30 -8.60 -14.40
CA ASN A 2 6.68 -9.72 -13.54
C ASN A 2 5.51 -10.03 -12.60
N GLU A 3 5.19 -11.30 -12.35
CA GLU A 3 4.13 -11.76 -11.45
C GLU A 3 4.28 -11.13 -10.04
N ASN A 4 5.51 -10.87 -9.63
CA ASN A 4 5.83 -10.15 -8.39
C ASN A 4 5.35 -8.69 -8.40
N THR A 5 5.39 -8.01 -9.54
CA THR A 5 4.90 -6.63 -9.67
C THR A 5 3.37 -6.59 -9.61
N SER A 6 2.69 -7.50 -10.30
CA SER A 6 1.22 -7.58 -10.30
C SER A 6 0.64 -7.89 -8.91
N ASN A 7 1.27 -8.79 -8.17
CA ASN A 7 0.88 -9.09 -6.78
C ASN A 7 1.08 -7.89 -5.85
N LEU A 8 2.13 -7.09 -6.08
CA LEU A 8 2.41 -5.92 -5.27
C LEU A 8 1.42 -4.79 -5.54
N GLU A 9 1.09 -4.54 -6.82
CA GLU A 9 0.04 -3.60 -7.22
C GLU A 9 -1.31 -3.96 -6.61
N ARG A 10 -1.68 -5.24 -6.63
CA ARG A 10 -2.91 -5.72 -6.00
C ARG A 10 -2.96 -5.41 -4.50
N LYS A 11 -1.87 -5.68 -3.77
CA LYS A 11 -1.78 -5.38 -2.32
C LYS A 11 -1.89 -3.88 -2.02
N ILE A 12 -1.29 -3.04 -2.87
CA ILE A 12 -1.39 -1.57 -2.76
C ILE A 12 -2.86 -1.14 -2.91
N VAL A 13 -3.56 -1.66 -3.92
CA VAL A 13 -4.98 -1.35 -4.16
C VAL A 13 -5.85 -1.84 -3.01
N GLU A 14 -5.63 -3.06 -2.51
CA GLU A 14 -6.37 -3.62 -1.37
C GLU A 14 -6.20 -2.77 -0.09
N LYS A 15 -4.97 -2.33 0.23
CA LYS A 15 -4.73 -1.45 1.39
C LYS A 15 -5.32 -0.06 1.22
N ASN A 16 -5.26 0.52 0.03
CA ASN A 16 -5.93 1.80 -0.25
C ASN A 16 -7.45 1.70 -0.08
N MET A 17 -8.08 0.61 -0.53
CA MET A 17 -9.50 0.39 -0.30
C MET A 17 -9.81 0.22 1.19
N LEU A 18 -8.96 -0.48 1.95
CA LEU A 18 -9.12 -0.63 3.39
C LEU A 18 -9.05 0.72 4.12
N ILE A 19 -8.08 1.58 3.79
CA ILE A 19 -7.98 2.95 4.34
C ILE A 19 -9.25 3.74 4.05
N ASN A 20 -9.79 3.64 2.83
CA ASN A 20 -11.01 4.33 2.44
C ASN A 20 -12.28 3.76 3.10
N SER A 21 -12.22 2.53 3.60
CA SER A 21 -13.33 1.90 4.32
C SER A 21 -13.42 2.31 5.79
N PHE A 22 -12.31 2.83 6.36
CA PHE A 22 -12.31 3.33 7.72
C PHE A 22 -13.04 4.68 7.83
N ASP A 23 -13.75 4.85 8.93
CA ASP A 23 -14.35 6.13 9.28
C ASP A 23 -13.25 7.04 9.85
N LYS A 24 -12.94 8.10 9.11
CA LYS A 24 -11.89 9.07 9.47
C LYS A 24 -12.28 9.95 10.66
N HIS A 25 -13.53 9.89 11.12
CA HIS A 25 -14.04 10.60 12.29
C HIS A 25 -14.09 9.70 13.54
N ASP A 26 -13.75 8.42 13.42
CA ASP A 26 -13.64 7.49 14.55
C ASP A 26 -12.19 7.42 15.04
N ASP A 27 -11.91 8.09 16.17
CA ASP A 27 -10.60 8.11 16.81
C ASP A 27 -10.08 6.68 17.12
N SER A 28 -10.97 5.70 17.31
CA SER A 28 -10.59 4.31 17.55
C SER A 28 -10.07 3.59 16.29
N GLN A 29 -10.36 4.14 15.12
CA GLN A 29 -9.86 3.66 13.83
C GLN A 29 -8.60 4.41 13.40
N GLN A 30 -8.26 5.55 14.03
CA GLN A 30 -7.11 6.34 13.66
C GLN A 30 -5.79 5.57 13.77
N THR A 31 -5.60 4.80 14.84
CA THR A 31 -4.42 3.92 14.97
C THR A 31 -4.38 2.85 13.89
N LYS A 32 -5.54 2.26 13.54
CA LYS A 32 -5.64 1.25 12.47
C LYS A 32 -5.35 1.83 11.10
N ILE A 33 -5.82 3.07 10.83
CA ILE A 33 -5.50 3.81 9.61
C ILE A 33 -3.99 4.01 9.52
N GLN A 34 -3.35 4.49 10.58
CA GLN A 34 -1.90 4.74 10.63
C GLN A 34 -1.08 3.46 10.39
N ASP A 35 -1.49 2.33 10.99
CA ASP A 35 -0.83 1.04 10.77
C ASP A 35 -0.92 0.62 9.29
N VAL A 36 -2.10 0.76 8.68
CA VAL A 36 -2.30 0.40 7.27
C VAL A 36 -1.56 1.37 6.33
N GLU A 37 -1.48 2.66 6.66
CA GLU A 37 -0.69 3.67 5.94
C GLU A 37 0.80 3.32 5.97
N MET A 38 1.34 2.93 7.13
CA MET A 38 2.75 2.53 7.24
C MET A 38 3.06 1.29 6.38
N GLU A 39 2.17 0.31 6.37
CA GLU A 39 2.32 -0.86 5.50
C GLU A 39 2.21 -0.49 4.01
N LEU A 40 1.32 0.43 3.66
CA LEU A 40 1.16 0.93 2.29
C LEU A 40 2.42 1.65 1.81
N ASP A 41 3.03 2.49 2.63
CA ASP A 41 4.30 3.17 2.33
C ASP A 41 5.43 2.17 2.03
N GLY A 42 5.52 1.10 2.82
CA GLY A 42 6.46 0.02 2.59
C GLY A 42 6.25 -0.66 1.23
N LEU A 43 5.00 -0.94 0.86
CA LEU A 43 4.65 -1.51 -0.45
C LEU A 43 4.96 -0.55 -1.59
N LEU A 44 4.64 0.73 -1.46
CA LEU A 44 4.96 1.74 -2.47
C LEU A 44 6.46 1.87 -2.67
N TYR A 45 7.25 1.88 -1.59
CA TYR A 45 8.71 1.90 -1.69
C TYR A 45 9.24 0.68 -2.44
N GLN A 46 8.74 -0.52 -2.15
CA GLN A 46 9.11 -1.74 -2.88
C GLN A 46 8.73 -1.64 -4.35
N TYR A 47 7.55 -1.11 -4.66
CA TYR A 47 7.08 -0.90 -6.03
C TYR A 47 8.03 0.02 -6.81
N TYR A 48 8.35 1.18 -6.24
CA TYR A 48 9.27 2.14 -6.85
C TYR A 48 10.67 1.57 -7.05
N LYS A 49 11.18 0.81 -6.08
CA LYS A 49 12.46 0.12 -6.22
C LYS A 49 12.45 -0.89 -7.37
N MET A 50 11.36 -1.65 -7.54
CA MET A 50 11.20 -2.57 -8.66
C MET A 50 11.09 -1.86 -10.02
N LEU A 51 10.45 -0.69 -10.08
CA LEU A 51 10.40 0.13 -11.28
C LEU A 51 11.76 0.76 -11.61
N GLY A 52 12.52 1.20 -10.60
CA GLY A 52 13.88 1.72 -10.77
C GLY A 52 14.85 0.67 -11.31
N ASN A 53 14.74 -0.57 -10.84
CA ASN A 53 15.56 -1.71 -11.30
C ASN A 53 15.19 -2.21 -12.72
N LYS A 54 14.16 -1.67 -13.38
CA LYS A 54 13.86 -1.97 -14.79
C LYS A 54 14.57 -1.03 -15.78
N LYS A 55 15.34 -0.06 -15.30
CA LYS A 55 16.25 0.77 -16.11
C LYS A 55 17.67 0.18 -16.05
N ASP A 56 17.89 -0.96 -16.67
CA ASP A 56 19.20 -1.43 -17.16
C ASP A 56 18.96 -2.51 -18.23
#